data_AF-A0A859D2D0-F1
#
_entry.id   AF-A0A859D2D0-F1
#
_cell.length_a   1.000
_cell.length_b   1.000
_cell.length_c   1.000
_cell.angle_alpha   90.00
_cell.angle_beta   90.00
_cell.angle_gamma   90.00
#
_symmetry.space_group_name_H-M   'P 1'
#
loop_
_entity.id
_entity.type
_entity.pdbx_description
1 polymer ?
#
loop_
_entity_poly.entity_id
_entity_poly.type
_entity_poly.pdbx_seq_one_letter_code
_entity_poly.pdbx_strand_id
1 'polypeptide(L)'
;MSLKTSLSFALVVVAASTSSYTLAFDDYCTPKLDAYLKNTQKTVDSKYISERQKDVAQKILDKVKVSRNETKDCVLIDKLLP
;
A
#
# COMPACT_ATOMS: atom_id res chain seq x y z
N MET A 1 -25.67 52.57 -34.30
CA MET A 1 -24.39 52.97 -33.66
C MET A 1 -24.38 52.46 -32.22
N SER A 2 -23.24 51.86 -31.85
CA SER A 2 -22.69 51.67 -30.50
C SER A 2 -23.41 50.82 -29.45
N LEU A 3 -22.77 49.67 -29.24
CA LEU A 3 -22.63 48.87 -28.02
C LEU A 3 -22.92 49.64 -26.71
N LYS A 4 -23.71 49.01 -25.84
CA LYS A 4 -23.48 49.04 -24.40
C LYS A 4 -23.59 47.63 -23.84
N THR A 5 -22.43 46.99 -23.80
CA THR A 5 -22.10 45.82 -23.00
C THR A 5 -22.48 46.05 -21.53
N SER A 6 -23.17 45.09 -20.95
CA SER A 6 -22.99 44.80 -19.53
C SER A 6 -23.02 43.28 -19.36
N LEU A 7 -21.84 42.68 -19.56
CA LEU A 7 -21.58 41.30 -19.17
C LEU A 7 -21.77 41.22 -17.66
N SER A 8 -22.82 40.56 -17.20
CA SER A 8 -22.89 40.09 -15.82
C SER A 8 -21.88 38.96 -15.67
N PHE A 9 -20.74 39.28 -15.08
CA PHE A 9 -19.67 38.35 -14.76
C PHE A 9 -20.21 37.29 -13.80
N ALA A 10 -20.15 36.03 -14.23
CA ALA A 10 -20.41 34.86 -13.42
C ALA A 10 -19.51 34.90 -12.17
N LEU A 11 -20.13 34.90 -11.00
CA LEU A 11 -19.44 34.81 -9.71
C LEU A 11 -18.96 33.36 -9.56
N VAL A 12 -17.77 33.06 -10.10
CA VAL A 12 -17.09 31.80 -9.87
C VAL A 12 -16.61 31.81 -8.43
N VAL A 13 -17.39 31.20 -7.54
CA VAL A 13 -16.95 30.84 -6.20
C VAL A 13 -15.85 29.81 -6.37
N VAL A 14 -14.60 30.27 -6.34
CA VAL A 14 -13.45 29.38 -6.19
C VAL A 14 -13.52 28.84 -4.77
N ALA A 15 -14.11 27.65 -4.63
CA ALA A 15 -13.94 26.85 -3.45
C ALA A 15 -12.46 26.51 -3.33
N ALA A 16 -11.73 27.31 -2.56
CA ALA A 16 -10.42 26.93 -2.07
C ALA A 16 -10.62 25.81 -1.04
N SER A 17 -10.91 24.61 -1.51
CA SER A 17 -10.58 23.41 -0.77
C SER A 17 -9.06 23.38 -0.72
N THR A 18 -8.49 24.02 0.31
CA THR A 18 -7.15 23.70 0.79
C THR A 18 -7.24 22.25 1.23
N SER A 19 -7.03 21.35 0.28
CA SER A 19 -6.67 19.98 0.55
C SER A 19 -5.38 20.07 1.34
N SER A 20 -5.54 20.01 2.66
CA SER A 20 -4.51 19.56 3.56
C SER A 20 -4.20 18.12 3.13
N TYR A 21 -3.41 17.99 2.07
CA TYR A 21 -2.63 16.79 1.83
C TYR A 21 -1.65 16.75 2.99
N THR A 22 -2.13 16.29 4.13
CA THR A 22 -1.28 15.64 5.11
C THR A 22 -0.54 14.61 4.29
N LEU A 23 0.74 14.88 4.04
CA LEU A 23 1.68 13.89 3.56
C LEU A 23 1.61 12.78 4.59
N ALA A 24 0.72 11.82 4.36
CA ALA A 24 0.85 10.51 4.96
C ALA A 24 2.26 10.10 4.55
N PHE A 25 3.17 10.05 5.53
CA PHE A 25 4.32 9.17 5.41
C PHE A 25 3.72 7.77 5.35
N ASP A 26 3.20 7.45 4.17
CA ASP A 26 2.41 6.28 3.90
C ASP A 26 3.26 5.10 4.29
N ASP A 27 2.63 4.19 5.00
CA ASP A 27 3.19 2.94 5.45
C ASP A 27 3.61 2.10 4.22
N TYR A 28 4.74 2.45 3.62
CA TYR A 28 5.25 1.88 2.37
C TYR A 28 5.56 0.39 2.51
N CYS A 29 5.80 -0.03 3.75
CA CYS A 29 6.24 -1.37 4.07
C CYS A 29 5.08 -2.35 4.21
N THR A 30 3.95 -1.93 4.79
CA THR A 30 2.76 -2.77 4.91
C THR A 30 2.26 -3.37 3.58
N PRO A 31 2.03 -2.59 2.50
CA PRO A 31 1.56 -3.15 1.23
C PRO A 31 2.63 -4.04 0.56
N LYS A 32 3.91 -3.73 0.75
CA LYS A 32 5.02 -4.55 0.23
C LYS A 32 5.12 -5.89 0.97
N LEU A 33 4.93 -5.87 2.29
CA LEU A 33 4.94 -7.08 3.13
C LEU A 33 3.74 -7.95 2.78
N ASP A 34 2.54 -7.36 2.69
CA ASP A 34 1.32 -8.08 2.32
C ASP A 34 1.44 -8.72 0.92
N ALA A 35 2.02 -8.01 -0.06
CA ALA A 35 2.27 -8.57 -1.39
C ALA A 35 3.22 -9.78 -1.35
N TYR A 36 4.29 -9.70 -0.55
CA TYR A 36 5.23 -10.79 -0.36
C TYR A 36 4.57 -12.01 0.31
N LEU A 37 3.82 -11.79 1.39
CA LEU A 37 3.10 -12.85 2.10
C LEU A 37 2.06 -13.52 1.19
N LYS A 38 1.34 -12.74 0.38
CA LYS A 38 0.38 -13.27 -0.59
C LYS A 38 1.04 -14.19 -1.62
N ASN A 39 2.22 -13.85 -2.12
CA ASN A 39 2.95 -14.72 -3.05
C ASN A 39 3.54 -15.96 -2.34
N THR A 40 3.97 -15.80 -1.08
CA THR A 40 4.42 -16.91 -0.25
C THR A 40 3.27 -17.90 0.01
N GLN A 41 2.06 -17.41 0.29
CA GLN A 41 0.86 -18.24 0.43
C GLN A 41 0.55 -19.03 -0.85
N LYS A 42 0.63 -18.38 -2.04
CA LYS A 42 0.47 -19.09 -3.32
C LYS A 42 1.48 -20.22 -3.52
N THR A 43 2.67 -20.08 -2.94
CA THR A 43 3.72 -21.12 -3.00
C THR A 43 3.32 -22.33 -2.16
N VAL A 44 2.77 -22.09 -0.96
CA VAL A 44 2.19 -23.15 -0.10
C VAL A 44 1.04 -23.86 -0.80
N ASP A 45 0.12 -23.10 -1.40
CA ASP A 45 -1.09 -23.64 -2.02
C ASP A 45 -0.84 -24.31 -3.39
N SER A 46 0.36 -24.16 -3.96
CA SER A 46 0.67 -24.65 -5.29
C SER A 46 0.83 -26.17 -5.33
N LYS A 47 0.13 -26.82 -6.26
CA LYS A 47 0.31 -28.26 -6.54
C LYS A 47 1.61 -28.58 -7.28
N TYR A 48 2.30 -27.58 -7.81
CA TYR A 48 3.48 -27.72 -8.66
C TYR A 48 4.81 -27.43 -7.95
N ILE A 49 4.74 -27.07 -6.67
CA ILE A 49 5.91 -26.74 -5.84
C ILE A 49 6.25 -27.95 -4.95
N SER A 50 7.54 -28.18 -4.73
CA SER A 50 8.00 -29.27 -3.86
C SER A 50 7.57 -29.06 -2.41
N GLU A 51 7.28 -30.15 -1.69
CA GLU A 51 6.88 -30.09 -0.27
C GLU A 51 7.90 -29.36 0.61
N ARG A 52 9.19 -29.49 0.29
CA ARG A 52 10.25 -28.75 1.01
C ARG A 52 10.15 -27.24 0.82
N GLN A 53 9.81 -26.77 -0.38
CA GLN A 53 9.61 -25.34 -0.63
C GLN A 53 8.32 -24.82 0.03
N LYS A 54 7.27 -25.65 0.09
CA LYS A 54 6.06 -25.34 0.85
C LYS A 54 6.33 -25.20 2.34
N ASP A 55 7.11 -26.12 2.93
CA ASP A 55 7.48 -26.07 4.35
C ASP A 55 8.27 -24.79 4.68
N VAL A 56 9.22 -24.40 3.81
CA VAL A 56 9.95 -23.12 3.97
C VAL A 56 9.02 -21.93 3.85
N ALA A 57 8.12 -21.92 2.85
CA ALA A 57 7.13 -20.85 2.68
C ALA A 57 6.18 -20.75 3.88
N GLN A 58 5.73 -21.87 4.43
CA GLN A 58 4.88 -21.92 5.62
C GLN A 58 5.60 -21.35 6.85
N LYS A 59 6.87 -21.73 7.06
CA LYS A 59 7.70 -21.18 8.15
C LYS A 59 7.89 -19.67 8.04
N ILE A 60 8.01 -19.13 6.82
CA ILE A 60 8.08 -17.68 6.61
C ILE A 60 6.78 -17.02 7.04
N LEU A 61 5.62 -17.54 6.59
CA LEU A 61 4.30 -17.02 6.97
C LEU A 61 4.10 -17.04 8.50
N ASP A 62 4.45 -18.14 9.15
CA ASP A 62 4.32 -18.30 10.60
C ASP A 62 5.22 -17.31 11.35
N LYS A 63 6.46 -17.14 10.91
CA LYS A 63 7.41 -16.20 11.50
C LYS A 63 6.92 -14.75 11.38
N VAL A 64 6.39 -14.36 10.22
CA VAL A 64 5.83 -13.01 10.04
C VAL A 64 4.62 -12.81 10.94
N LYS A 65 3.71 -13.80 11.01
CA LYS A 65 2.52 -13.73 11.86
C LYS A 65 2.86 -13.50 13.33
N VAL A 66 3.91 -14.15 13.83
CA VAL A 66 4.40 -13.95 15.21
C VAL A 66 5.03 -12.57 15.36
N SER A 67 5.90 -12.17 14.42
CA SER A 67 6.69 -10.96 14.59
C SER A 67 5.96 -9.66 14.23
N ARG A 68 4.86 -9.69 13.47
CA ARG A 68 4.11 -8.48 13.04
C ARG A 68 3.48 -7.72 14.22
N ASN A 69 3.12 -8.41 15.29
CA ASN A 69 2.59 -7.77 16.49
C ASN A 69 3.67 -7.05 17.32
N GLU A 70 4.93 -7.46 17.17
CA GLU A 70 6.05 -6.98 18.01
C GLU A 70 6.99 -6.04 17.25
N THR A 71 7.03 -6.13 15.91
CA THR A 71 8.01 -5.47 15.05
C THR A 71 7.32 -4.73 13.90
N LYS A 72 7.83 -3.53 13.55
CA LYS A 72 7.32 -2.75 12.41
C LYS A 72 7.51 -3.50 11.08
N ASP A 73 6.53 -3.39 10.18
CA ASP A 73 6.51 -4.07 8.88
C ASP A 73 7.75 -3.78 8.01
N CYS A 74 8.35 -2.58 8.11
CA CYS A 74 9.61 -2.26 7.41
C CYS A 74 10.80 -3.11 7.86
N VAL A 75 10.92 -3.35 9.17
CA VAL A 75 12.03 -4.15 9.73
C VAL A 75 11.84 -5.63 9.42
N LEU A 76 10.58 -6.08 9.30
CA LEU A 76 10.27 -7.43 8.85
C LEU A 76 10.64 -7.64 7.39
N ILE A 77 10.34 -6.66 6.53
CA ILE A 77 10.79 -6.67 5.13
C ILE A 77 12.30 -6.82 5.03
N ASP A 78 13.08 -6.00 5.72
CA ASP A 78 14.55 -6.05 5.63
C ASP A 78 15.14 -7.37 6.14
N LYS A 79 14.44 -8.06 7.05
CA LYS A 79 14.85 -9.38 7.57
C LYS A 79 14.43 -10.55 6.68
N LEU A 80 13.43 -10.36 5.83
CA LEU A 80 12.82 -11.42 5.01
C LEU A 80 13.22 -11.33 3.54
N LEU A 81 13.46 -10.11 3.05
CA LEU A 81 13.89 -9.82 1.70
C LEU A 81 15.38 -9.49 1.75
N PRO A 82 16.25 -10.27 1.09
CA PRO A 82 17.65 -9.91 0.89
C PRO A 82 17.81 -8.66 0.01
#